data_AF-W7QWY3-F1
#
_entry.id   AF-W7QWY3-F1
#
_cell.length_a   1.000
_cell.length_b   1.000
_cell.length_c   1.000
_cell.angle_alpha   90.00
_cell.angle_beta   90.00
_cell.angle_gamma   90.00
#
_symmetry.space_group_name_H-M   'P 1'
#
loop_
_entity.id
_entity.type
_entity.pdbx_description
1 polymer ?
#
loop_
_entity_poly.entity_id
_entity_poly.type
_entity_poly.pdbx_seq_one_letter_code
_entity_poly.pdbx_strand_id
1 'polypeptide(L)'
;MQKITYIFVWSFIGLMAAGIGYLLQGCVLNSNTNNQTVANHNQTIENSRLTPSPVIKSDATKEPTKSPTQVQSHQADLSQLLLYKPLRNISRNELKLALQQNPHQLIDFIKAYAQADAFETRLLLDVVFQFSDEYREQVALEMLKSNNGEFRIAGYRLLASANSESPQTAGENIRRVIEHSYMENNDNVLTQVFVGLSSHNFDQQTAEQIRLRIAATAAPYDTDLAVESTRLLAKFEPSKILEERIEQHLLSNDESIMLQTLNLLYEIGPISSEIKLVVTDIVSDPKYDVQIRETAKAISKQW
;
A
#
# COMPACT_ATOMS: atom_id res chain seq x y z
N MET A 1 -62.72 -2.31 10.83
CA MET A 1 -61.46 -2.16 10.05
C MET A 1 -60.32 -2.02 11.04
N GLN A 2 -59.63 -3.12 11.30
CA GLN A 2 -58.61 -3.26 12.35
C GLN A 2 -57.26 -2.71 11.87
N LYS A 3 -56.64 -1.87 12.69
CA LYS A 3 -55.23 -1.46 12.58
C LYS A 3 -54.37 -2.61 13.10
N ILE A 4 -53.46 -3.12 12.28
CA ILE A 4 -52.43 -4.07 12.70
C ILE A 4 -51.17 -3.27 13.01
N THR A 5 -50.85 -3.22 14.29
CA THR A 5 -49.59 -2.71 14.85
C THR A 5 -48.58 -3.84 14.78
N TYR A 6 -47.49 -3.71 14.03
CA TYR A 6 -46.37 -4.64 14.11
C TYR A 6 -45.37 -4.16 15.16
N ILE A 7 -45.42 -4.81 16.31
CA ILE A 7 -44.34 -4.86 17.30
C ILE A 7 -43.44 -6.02 16.86
N PHE A 8 -42.18 -5.74 16.56
CA PHE A 8 -41.12 -6.76 16.57
C PHE A 8 -40.01 -6.26 17.47
N VAL A 9 -39.93 -6.87 18.65
CA VAL A 9 -38.79 -6.85 19.57
C VAL A 9 -38.32 -8.30 19.71
N TRP A 10 -37.02 -8.42 19.98
CA TRP A 10 -36.20 -9.58 20.37
C TRP A 10 -35.18 -9.98 19.30
N SER A 11 -33.96 -9.43 19.37
CA SER A 11 -32.86 -9.81 20.29
C SER A 11 -32.17 -11.10 19.83
N PHE A 12 -31.11 -10.99 19.03
CA PHE A 12 -30.04 -12.00 18.94
C PHE A 12 -28.75 -11.46 18.27
N ILE A 13 -28.26 -10.29 18.68
CA ILE A 13 -26.91 -9.82 18.33
C ILE A 13 -26.26 -9.30 19.61
N GLY A 14 -25.92 -10.22 20.50
CA GLY A 14 -25.30 -9.92 21.79
C GLY A 14 -24.31 -10.98 22.25
N LEU A 15 -23.85 -11.87 21.36
CA LEU A 15 -22.99 -12.99 21.75
C LEU A 15 -22.01 -13.44 20.67
N MET A 16 -21.32 -12.49 20.02
CA MET A 16 -20.11 -12.76 19.22
C MET A 16 -19.04 -11.66 19.43
N ALA A 17 -19.03 -11.00 20.60
CA ALA A 17 -18.02 -10.01 20.99
C ALA A 17 -17.11 -10.50 22.13
N ALA A 18 -17.20 -11.77 22.52
CA ALA A 18 -16.37 -12.39 23.55
C ALA A 18 -15.82 -13.73 23.04
N GLY A 19 -14.80 -13.68 22.18
CA GLY A 19 -14.22 -14.90 21.60
C GLY A 19 -12.93 -14.75 20.79
N ILE A 20 -12.38 -13.54 20.63
CA ILE A 20 -11.11 -13.31 19.90
C ILE A 20 -10.11 -12.56 20.82
N GLY A 21 -10.15 -12.85 22.12
CA GLY A 21 -9.30 -12.22 23.14
C GLY A 21 -8.20 -13.12 23.72
N TYR A 22 -8.03 -14.35 23.23
CA TYR A 22 -7.20 -15.36 23.94
C TYR A 22 -6.32 -16.26 23.05
N LEU A 23 -5.83 -15.78 21.91
CA LEU A 23 -4.89 -16.55 21.06
C LEU A 23 -3.68 -15.76 20.52
N LEU A 24 -3.20 -14.72 21.24
CA LEU A 24 -1.94 -14.03 20.92
C LEU A 24 -0.91 -14.00 22.07
N GLN A 25 -1.08 -14.85 23.09
CA GLN A 25 -0.03 -15.13 24.07
C GLN A 25 0.50 -16.54 23.85
N GLY A 26 1.55 -16.68 23.05
CA GLY A 26 2.22 -17.95 22.89
C GLY A 26 3.05 -18.10 21.63
N CYS A 27 4.05 -17.24 21.43
CA CYS A 27 5.26 -17.54 20.66
C CYS A 27 6.36 -16.54 21.02
N VAL A 28 6.77 -16.55 22.29
CA VAL A 28 8.13 -16.13 22.66
C VAL A 28 8.97 -17.40 22.57
N LEU A 29 9.72 -17.55 21.47
CA LEU A 29 10.80 -18.53 21.39
C LEU A 29 12.12 -17.80 21.17
N ASN A 30 12.77 -17.61 22.32
CA ASN A 30 14.18 -17.45 22.53
C ASN A 30 15.00 -18.41 21.65
N SER A 31 15.98 -17.88 20.92
CA SER A 31 17.10 -18.67 20.38
C SER A 31 18.33 -17.78 20.33
N ASN A 32 19.01 -17.75 21.48
CA ASN A 32 20.37 -17.28 21.63
C ASN A 32 21.29 -18.48 21.50
N THR A 33 22.08 -18.58 20.42
CA THR A 33 23.29 -19.43 20.40
C THR A 33 24.36 -18.88 19.44
N ASN A 34 25.30 -18.17 20.05
CA ASN A 34 26.73 -18.02 19.78
C ASN A 34 27.39 -18.63 18.52
N ASN A 35 28.13 -17.74 17.85
CA ASN A 35 29.52 -17.84 17.36
C ASN A 35 30.01 -19.12 16.66
N GLN A 36 30.32 -18.97 15.37
CA GLN A 36 31.58 -19.47 14.82
C GLN A 36 32.31 -18.40 14.01
N THR A 37 33.41 -17.95 14.60
CA THR A 37 34.56 -17.30 13.99
C THR A 37 35.18 -18.21 12.92
N VAL A 38 35.38 -17.72 11.70
CA VAL A 38 36.47 -18.21 10.85
C VAL A 38 37.23 -16.99 10.32
N ALA A 39 38.47 -16.90 10.77
CA ALA A 39 39.46 -15.94 10.35
C ALA A 39 40.14 -16.35 9.04
N ASN A 40 40.61 -15.32 8.32
CA ASN A 40 41.78 -15.30 7.43
C ASN A 40 41.81 -16.20 6.18
N HIS A 41 41.82 -15.54 5.01
CA HIS A 41 42.89 -15.78 4.05
C HIS A 41 43.21 -14.53 3.19
N ASN A 42 44.19 -13.76 3.64
CA ASN A 42 45.04 -12.96 2.74
C ASN A 42 45.93 -13.96 1.97
N GLN A 43 45.91 -13.91 0.64
CA GLN A 43 46.99 -14.46 -0.17
C GLN A 43 47.74 -13.33 -0.87
N THR A 44 48.84 -12.97 -0.22
CA THR A 44 50.04 -12.38 -0.80
C THR A 44 50.59 -13.34 -1.88
N ILE A 45 50.83 -12.82 -3.08
CA ILE A 45 51.79 -13.43 -4.01
C ILE A 45 52.99 -12.49 -4.06
N GLU A 46 54.08 -12.91 -3.40
CA GLU A 46 55.42 -12.39 -3.57
C GLU A 46 56.27 -13.48 -4.24
N ASN A 47 56.96 -13.11 -5.32
CA ASN A 47 58.22 -13.68 -5.81
C ASN A 47 58.61 -12.87 -7.07
N SER A 48 59.82 -12.39 -7.32
CA SER A 48 61.07 -12.32 -6.56
C SER A 48 62.02 -11.39 -7.36
N ARG A 49 62.77 -10.53 -6.62
CA ARG A 49 64.11 -9.94 -6.85
C ARG A 49 64.64 -9.65 -8.27
N LEU A 50 65.16 -8.41 -8.44
CA LEU A 50 66.61 -8.08 -8.62
C LEU A 50 66.82 -6.54 -8.69
N THR A 51 67.62 -6.00 -7.76
CA THR A 51 68.20 -4.62 -7.71
C THR A 51 69.42 -4.49 -8.65
N PRO A 52 70.04 -3.31 -8.93
CA PRO A 52 70.04 -2.05 -8.15
C PRO A 52 69.99 -0.69 -8.91
N SER A 53 69.66 0.36 -8.14
CA SER A 53 69.87 1.83 -8.32
C SER A 53 71.28 2.23 -8.84
N PRO A 54 71.57 3.47 -9.34
CA PRO A 54 71.19 4.76 -8.70
C PRO A 54 71.02 6.01 -9.62
N VAL A 55 70.62 7.14 -9.00
CA VAL A 55 71.26 8.49 -9.05
C VAL A 55 70.22 9.62 -8.87
N ILE A 56 70.47 10.48 -7.88
CA ILE A 56 69.80 11.75 -7.60
C ILE A 56 70.54 12.90 -8.31
N LYS A 57 69.80 13.87 -8.87
CA LYS A 57 70.06 15.32 -9.08
C LYS A 57 69.27 15.77 -10.33
N SER A 58 68.71 16.96 -10.53
CA SER A 58 68.46 18.19 -9.77
C SER A 58 67.68 19.13 -10.72
N ASP A 59 66.96 20.09 -10.14
CA ASP A 59 66.54 21.40 -10.66
C ASP A 59 65.40 21.60 -11.69
N ALA A 60 64.44 22.40 -11.22
CA ALA A 60 63.68 23.50 -11.84
C ALA A 60 63.40 23.50 -13.35
N THR A 61 62.12 23.68 -13.72
CA THR A 61 61.60 24.94 -14.31
C THR A 61 60.07 24.89 -14.34
N LYS A 62 59.43 26.00 -13.96
CA LYS A 62 57.98 26.24 -13.96
C LYS A 62 57.45 26.38 -15.40
N GLU A 63 56.35 25.71 -15.71
CA GLU A 63 55.34 26.19 -16.66
C GLU A 63 53.94 26.03 -16.03
N PRO A 64 53.05 27.03 -16.10
CA PRO A 64 51.72 26.94 -15.52
C PRO A 64 50.79 26.24 -16.51
N THR A 65 50.76 24.91 -16.46
CA THR A 65 49.72 24.15 -17.15
C THR A 65 48.40 24.45 -16.46
N LYS A 66 47.48 25.14 -17.17
CA LYS A 66 46.09 25.32 -16.75
C LYS A 66 45.51 23.93 -16.47
N SER A 67 45.34 23.60 -15.21
CA SER A 67 44.50 22.48 -14.80
C SER A 67 43.11 22.72 -15.38
N PRO A 68 42.52 21.75 -16.10
CA PRO A 68 41.08 21.79 -16.30
C PRO A 68 40.48 21.71 -14.91
N THR A 69 39.65 22.69 -14.57
CA THR A 69 38.78 22.62 -13.39
C THR A 69 38.03 21.29 -13.49
N GLN A 70 38.52 20.28 -12.76
CA GLN A 70 37.71 19.14 -12.41
C GLN A 70 36.55 19.71 -11.62
N VAL A 71 35.40 19.80 -12.28
CA VAL A 71 34.12 19.85 -11.59
C VAL A 71 34.07 18.55 -10.80
N GLN A 72 34.57 18.59 -9.58
CA GLN A 72 34.30 17.57 -8.59
C GLN A 72 32.80 17.60 -8.41
N SER A 73 32.10 16.64 -9.03
CA SER A 73 30.72 16.35 -8.67
C SER A 73 30.77 15.85 -7.22
N HIS A 74 30.67 16.77 -6.26
CA HIS A 74 30.17 16.39 -4.94
C HIS A 74 28.75 15.90 -5.18
N GLN A 75 28.60 14.60 -5.41
CA GLN A 75 27.32 13.94 -5.41
C GLN A 75 26.81 14.06 -3.98
N ALA A 76 25.86 14.98 -3.79
CA ALA A 76 25.25 15.21 -2.49
C ALA A 76 24.38 14.00 -2.14
N ASP A 77 24.55 13.49 -0.91
CA ASP A 77 23.64 12.52 -0.33
C ASP A 77 22.30 13.19 0.04
N LEU A 78 21.29 12.41 0.44
CA LEU A 78 19.93 12.94 0.66
C LEU A 78 19.93 14.00 1.75
N SER A 79 20.65 13.75 2.84
CA SER A 79 20.80 14.68 3.95
C SER A 79 21.38 16.02 3.48
N GLN A 80 22.43 16.00 2.66
CA GLN A 80 23.01 17.21 2.10
C GLN A 80 22.06 17.93 1.14
N LEU A 81 21.32 17.22 0.28
CA LEU A 81 20.34 17.85 -0.60
C LEU A 81 19.26 18.59 0.18
N LEU A 82 18.76 17.98 1.26
CA LEU A 82 17.71 18.55 2.09
C LEU A 82 18.17 19.75 2.93
N LEU A 83 19.48 19.91 3.17
CA LEU A 83 20.02 21.12 3.81
C LEU A 83 19.88 22.38 2.94
N TYR A 84 19.91 22.22 1.61
CA TYR A 84 19.95 23.34 0.67
C TYR A 84 18.66 23.51 -0.14
N LYS A 85 17.83 22.46 -0.26
CA LYS A 85 16.59 22.48 -1.04
C LYS A 85 15.48 21.73 -0.30
N PRO A 86 14.26 22.28 -0.19
CA PRO A 86 13.12 21.50 0.27
C PRO A 86 12.83 20.36 -0.71
N LEU A 87 12.27 19.25 -0.21
CA LEU A 87 12.03 18.03 -0.99
C LEU A 87 11.31 18.30 -2.32
N ARG A 88 10.31 19.18 -2.31
CA ARG A 88 9.55 19.58 -3.52
C ARG A 88 10.40 20.22 -4.64
N ASN A 89 11.56 20.78 -4.30
CA ASN A 89 12.46 21.45 -5.23
C ASN A 89 13.66 20.58 -5.63
N ILE A 90 13.76 19.35 -5.12
CA ILE A 90 14.76 18.37 -5.54
C ILE A 90 14.22 17.63 -6.76
N SER A 91 14.99 17.60 -7.86
CA SER A 91 14.57 16.84 -9.04
C SER A 91 14.60 15.33 -8.77
N ARG A 92 13.77 14.57 -9.49
CA ARG A 92 13.78 13.09 -9.43
C ARG A 92 15.17 12.50 -9.64
N ASN A 93 15.97 13.09 -10.53
CA ASN A 93 17.31 12.62 -10.83
C ASN A 93 18.30 12.90 -9.69
N GLU A 94 18.24 14.10 -9.07
CA GLU A 94 19.04 14.43 -7.88
C GLU A 94 18.70 13.48 -6.73
N LEU A 95 17.40 13.27 -6.46
CA LEU A 95 16.93 12.37 -5.41
C LEU A 95 17.36 10.93 -5.66
N LYS A 96 17.24 10.45 -6.90
CA LYS A 96 17.70 9.11 -7.31
C LYS A 96 19.19 8.93 -7.06
N LEU A 97 20.02 9.87 -7.52
CA LEU A 97 21.48 9.77 -7.38
C LEU A 97 21.89 9.75 -5.90
N ALA A 98 21.27 10.60 -5.08
CA ALA A 98 21.51 10.63 -3.64
C ALA A 98 21.16 9.30 -2.96
N LEU A 99 20.01 8.72 -3.30
CA LEU A 99 19.53 7.46 -2.71
C LEU A 99 20.23 6.22 -3.26
N GLN A 100 20.75 6.24 -4.49
CA GLN A 100 21.57 5.15 -5.03
C GLN A 100 22.88 4.97 -4.25
N GLN A 101 23.43 6.07 -3.73
CA GLN A 101 24.67 6.03 -2.96
C GLN A 101 24.43 5.67 -1.50
N ASN A 102 23.32 6.16 -0.92
CA ASN A 102 23.00 5.98 0.49
C ASN A 102 21.51 5.64 0.68
N PRO A 103 21.06 4.43 0.28
CA PRO A 103 19.64 4.07 0.29
C PRO A 103 19.04 4.09 1.71
N HIS A 104 19.81 3.77 2.73
CA HIS A 104 19.36 3.81 4.13
C HIS A 104 18.90 5.22 4.57
N GLN A 105 19.40 6.30 3.97
CA GLN A 105 19.04 7.67 4.35
C GLN A 105 17.57 7.99 4.12
N LEU A 106 16.89 7.30 3.19
CA LEU A 106 15.45 7.50 3.01
C LEU A 106 14.66 6.99 4.23
N ILE A 107 15.05 5.86 4.80
CA ILE A 107 14.39 5.28 5.97
C ILE A 107 14.55 6.23 7.16
N ASP A 108 15.75 6.80 7.35
CA ASP A 108 16.00 7.79 8.40
C ASP A 108 15.24 9.10 8.16
N PHE A 109 15.12 9.52 6.90
CA PHE A 109 14.28 10.65 6.52
C PHE A 109 12.81 10.40 6.85
N ILE A 110 12.24 9.25 6.48
CA ILE A 110 10.83 8.91 6.75
C ILE A 110 10.54 8.92 8.26
N LYS A 111 11.47 8.40 9.09
CA LYS A 111 11.37 8.45 10.55
C LYS A 111 11.30 9.88 11.09
N ALA A 112 12.10 10.78 10.51
CA ALA A 112 12.20 12.17 10.95
C ALA A 112 11.11 13.07 10.37
N TYR A 113 10.52 12.71 9.23
CA TYR A 113 9.67 13.59 8.44
C TYR A 113 8.18 13.20 8.52
N ALA A 114 7.49 13.65 9.56
CA ALA A 114 6.11 13.24 9.84
C ALA A 114 5.02 13.90 8.98
N GLN A 115 5.34 14.91 8.15
CA GLN A 115 4.34 15.80 7.54
C GLN A 115 4.36 15.80 6.00
N ALA A 116 4.79 14.70 5.38
CA ALA A 116 4.73 14.58 3.93
C ALA A 116 3.29 14.67 3.42
N ASP A 117 3.10 15.45 2.36
CA ASP A 117 1.85 15.46 1.61
C ASP A 117 1.84 14.42 0.49
N ALA A 118 0.73 14.33 -0.24
CA ALA A 118 0.56 13.41 -1.35
C ALA A 118 1.57 13.61 -2.49
N PHE A 119 1.99 14.85 -2.77
CA PHE A 119 2.97 15.15 -3.82
C PHE A 119 4.37 14.69 -3.43
N GLU A 120 4.80 15.02 -2.21
CA GLU A 120 6.10 14.60 -1.67
C GLU A 120 6.17 13.08 -1.56
N THR A 121 5.12 12.46 -1.06
CA THR A 121 5.00 11.00 -0.99
C THR A 121 5.09 10.38 -2.38
N ARG A 122 4.43 10.96 -3.39
CA ARG A 122 4.51 10.48 -4.77
C ARG A 122 5.93 10.60 -5.34
N LEU A 123 6.62 11.71 -5.06
CA LEU A 123 8.01 11.91 -5.47
C LEU A 123 8.94 10.84 -4.88
N LEU A 124 8.78 10.53 -3.60
CA LEU A 124 9.54 9.47 -2.93
C LEU A 124 9.25 8.11 -3.55
N LEU A 125 7.96 7.78 -3.76
CA LEU A 125 7.55 6.53 -4.40
C LEU A 125 8.17 6.35 -5.79
N ASP A 126 8.09 7.36 -6.67
CA ASP A 126 8.67 7.31 -8.03
C ASP A 126 10.16 6.91 -8.02
N VAL A 127 10.90 7.29 -6.98
CA VAL A 127 12.32 6.95 -6.81
C VAL A 127 12.50 5.57 -6.17
N VAL A 128 11.74 5.26 -5.12
CA VAL A 128 11.78 3.96 -4.40
C VAL A 128 11.46 2.79 -5.33
N PHE A 129 10.55 2.98 -6.29
CA PHE A 129 10.19 1.99 -7.31
C PHE A 129 11.35 1.52 -8.20
N GLN A 130 12.49 2.21 -8.18
CA GLN A 130 13.66 1.91 -9.00
C GLN A 130 14.72 1.07 -8.25
N PHE A 131 14.46 0.70 -7.00
CA PHE A 131 15.34 -0.12 -6.15
C PHE A 131 14.83 -1.57 -6.05
N SER A 132 15.62 -2.45 -5.42
CA SER A 132 15.28 -3.87 -5.21
C SER A 132 13.98 -4.06 -4.41
N ASP A 133 13.33 -5.21 -4.55
CA ASP A 133 12.12 -5.53 -3.77
C ASP A 133 12.41 -5.50 -2.27
N GLU A 134 13.55 -6.04 -1.85
CA GLU A 134 13.98 -6.03 -0.43
C GLU A 134 14.03 -4.62 0.14
N TYR A 135 14.61 -3.66 -0.60
CA TYR A 135 14.68 -2.28 -0.14
C TYR A 135 13.30 -1.61 -0.13
N ARG A 136 12.47 -1.88 -1.14
CA ARG A 136 11.09 -1.37 -1.18
C ARG A 136 10.27 -1.86 -0.01
N GLU A 137 10.44 -3.12 0.37
CA GLU A 137 9.82 -3.72 1.56
C GLU A 137 10.27 -3.00 2.84
N GLN A 138 11.58 -2.78 3.04
CA GLN A 138 12.09 -2.06 4.21
C GLN A 138 11.52 -0.64 4.32
N VAL A 139 11.49 0.09 3.20
CA VAL A 139 10.91 1.44 3.14
C VAL A 139 9.41 1.38 3.44
N ALA A 140 8.69 0.41 2.89
CA ALA A 140 7.27 0.26 3.10
C ALA A 140 6.92 -0.01 4.57
N LEU A 141 7.64 -0.94 5.21
CA LEU A 141 7.47 -1.25 6.63
C LEU A 141 7.75 -0.04 7.53
N GLU A 142 8.68 0.84 7.14
CA GLU A 142 8.91 2.08 7.86
C GLU A 142 7.77 3.09 7.64
N MET A 143 7.29 3.25 6.41
CA MET A 143 6.16 4.12 6.09
C MET A 143 4.88 3.72 6.85
N LEU A 144 4.64 2.42 7.03
CA LEU A 144 3.49 1.90 7.79
C LEU A 144 3.50 2.30 9.28
N LYS A 145 4.67 2.61 9.85
CA LYS A 145 4.79 3.08 11.25
C LYS A 145 4.49 4.57 11.39
N SER A 146 4.31 5.29 10.29
CA SER A 146 4.08 6.74 10.33
C SER A 146 2.69 7.08 10.86
N ASN A 147 2.59 8.16 11.63
CA ASN A 147 1.31 8.75 11.99
C ASN A 147 0.62 9.44 10.80
N ASN A 148 1.35 9.67 9.71
CA ASN A 148 0.83 10.29 8.49
C ASN A 148 0.13 9.25 7.58
N GLY A 149 -1.14 9.51 7.26
CA GLY A 149 -1.94 8.62 6.41
C GLY A 149 -1.40 8.47 4.99
N GLU A 150 -0.83 9.51 4.38
CA GLU A 150 -0.24 9.44 3.04
C GLU A 150 0.96 8.50 2.99
N PHE A 151 1.81 8.54 4.01
CA PHE A 151 2.89 7.57 4.16
C PHE A 151 2.36 6.16 4.36
N ARG A 152 1.37 5.94 5.22
CA ARG A 152 0.81 4.59 5.38
C ARG A 152 0.20 4.06 4.08
N ILE A 153 -0.54 4.89 3.33
CA ILE A 153 -1.05 4.55 1.98
C ILE A 153 0.10 4.16 1.05
N ALA A 154 1.19 4.94 1.03
CA ALA A 154 2.38 4.65 0.23
C ALA A 154 3.07 3.35 0.66
N GLY A 155 3.17 3.08 1.96
CA GLY A 155 3.69 1.83 2.50
C GLY A 155 2.90 0.62 2.02
N TYR A 156 1.57 0.65 2.14
CA TYR A 156 0.72 -0.43 1.62
C TYR A 156 0.88 -0.62 0.10
N ARG A 157 0.96 0.47 -0.67
CA ARG A 157 1.20 0.41 -2.13
C ARG A 157 2.55 -0.22 -2.45
N LEU A 158 3.62 0.15 -1.73
CA LEU A 158 4.94 -0.43 -1.93
C LEU A 158 4.95 -1.92 -1.66
N LEU A 159 4.38 -2.38 -0.54
CA LEU A 159 4.27 -3.81 -0.23
C LEU A 159 3.49 -4.54 -1.33
N ALA A 160 2.29 -4.06 -1.68
CA ALA A 160 1.45 -4.70 -2.69
C ALA A 160 2.12 -4.76 -4.09
N SER A 161 3.06 -3.85 -4.37
CA SER A 161 3.76 -3.75 -5.64
C SER A 161 5.13 -4.45 -5.70
N ALA A 162 5.65 -4.92 -4.55
CA ALA A 162 6.92 -5.61 -4.44
C ALA A 162 6.78 -7.06 -4.95
N ASN A 163 6.64 -7.19 -6.27
CA ASN A 163 6.27 -8.42 -6.97
C ASN A 163 7.28 -8.82 -8.06
N SER A 164 8.43 -8.15 -8.14
CA SER A 164 9.32 -8.28 -9.31
C SER A 164 10.29 -9.46 -9.24
N GLU A 165 10.57 -9.99 -8.06
CA GLU A 165 11.62 -11.01 -7.86
C GLU A 165 11.09 -12.46 -7.81
N SER A 166 9.86 -12.72 -7.35
CA SER A 166 9.19 -14.03 -7.50
C SER A 166 7.67 -14.00 -7.20
N PRO A 167 6.86 -14.92 -7.77
CA PRO A 167 5.44 -15.07 -7.42
C PRO A 167 5.20 -15.41 -5.93
N GLN A 168 6.12 -16.15 -5.30
CA GLN A 168 6.04 -16.50 -3.89
C GLN A 168 6.20 -15.25 -3.00
N THR A 169 7.17 -14.39 -3.34
CA THR A 169 7.39 -13.11 -2.66
C THR A 169 6.18 -12.18 -2.80
N ALA A 170 5.57 -12.14 -4.00
CA ALA A 170 4.36 -11.36 -4.23
C ALA A 170 3.20 -11.78 -3.31
N GLY A 171 2.94 -13.09 -3.20
CA GLY A 171 1.90 -13.63 -2.31
C GLY A 171 2.18 -13.34 -0.82
N GLU A 172 3.44 -13.41 -0.39
CA GLU A 172 3.86 -13.05 0.97
C GLU A 172 3.63 -11.57 1.28
N ASN A 173 3.98 -10.69 0.34
CA ASN A 173 3.79 -9.25 0.53
C ASN A 173 2.32 -8.85 0.59
N ILE A 174 1.46 -9.49 -0.20
CA ILE A 174 0.01 -9.33 -0.07
C ILE A 174 -0.49 -9.81 1.29
N ARG A 175 0.01 -10.95 1.79
CA ARG A 175 -0.35 -11.43 3.12
C ARG A 175 0.02 -10.42 4.20
N ARG A 176 1.20 -9.81 4.10
CA ARG A 176 1.63 -8.74 5.01
C ARG A 176 0.76 -7.49 4.90
N VAL A 177 0.31 -7.11 3.70
CA VAL A 177 -0.68 -6.03 3.53
C VAL A 177 -1.95 -6.34 4.32
N ILE A 178 -2.47 -7.56 4.21
CA ILE A 178 -3.67 -8.00 4.95
C ILE A 178 -3.41 -7.96 6.46
N GLU A 179 -2.32 -8.56 6.94
CA GLU A 179 -1.94 -8.59 8.36
C GLU A 179 -1.80 -7.18 8.95
N HIS A 180 -1.04 -6.30 8.29
CA HIS A 180 -0.88 -4.92 8.74
C HIS A 180 -2.19 -4.13 8.69
N SER A 181 -3.09 -4.43 7.76
CA SER A 181 -4.38 -3.73 7.67
C SER A 181 -5.29 -3.96 8.89
N TYR A 182 -5.06 -5.01 9.69
CA TYR A 182 -5.80 -5.21 10.96
C TYR A 182 -5.43 -4.19 12.04
N MET A 183 -4.27 -3.54 11.92
CA MET A 183 -3.81 -2.50 12.85
C MET A 183 -4.19 -1.09 12.37
N GLU A 184 -4.71 -0.94 11.16
CA GLU A 184 -5.12 0.34 10.60
C GLU A 184 -6.56 0.68 11.01
N ASN A 185 -6.75 1.92 11.45
CA ASN A 185 -8.02 2.45 11.94
C ASN A 185 -8.47 3.71 11.18
N ASN A 186 -7.68 4.20 10.21
CA ASN A 186 -8.05 5.31 9.37
C ASN A 186 -8.81 4.82 8.14
N ASP A 187 -10.07 5.22 8.00
CA ASP A 187 -10.95 4.78 6.93
C ASP A 187 -10.44 5.15 5.54
N ASN A 188 -9.82 6.33 5.37
CA ASN A 188 -9.24 6.73 4.09
C ASN A 188 -8.06 5.83 3.71
N VAL A 189 -7.20 5.49 4.69
CA VAL A 189 -6.09 4.55 4.44
C VAL A 189 -6.64 3.17 4.08
N LEU A 190 -7.60 2.64 4.85
CA LEU A 190 -8.22 1.34 4.56
C LEU A 190 -8.91 1.31 3.19
N THR A 191 -9.56 2.40 2.80
CA THR A 191 -10.17 2.53 1.47
C THR A 191 -9.11 2.35 0.40
N GLN A 192 -7.96 3.03 0.52
CA GLN A 192 -6.85 2.87 -0.42
C GLN A 192 -6.21 1.48 -0.38
N VAL A 193 -6.19 0.81 0.78
CA VAL A 193 -5.74 -0.59 0.88
C VAL A 193 -6.66 -1.50 0.07
N PHE A 194 -7.98 -1.37 0.22
CA PHE A 194 -8.94 -2.21 -0.51
C PHE A 194 -8.99 -1.92 -2.00
N VAL A 195 -8.83 -0.66 -2.40
CA VAL A 195 -8.60 -0.29 -3.82
C VAL A 195 -7.35 -1.00 -4.35
N GLY A 196 -6.24 -0.97 -3.60
CA GLY A 196 -5.00 -1.64 -3.97
C GLY A 196 -5.20 -3.14 -4.15
N LEU A 197 -5.79 -3.82 -3.17
CA LEU A 197 -6.07 -5.26 -3.21
C LEU A 197 -7.01 -5.63 -4.36
N SER A 198 -7.96 -4.78 -4.71
CA SER A 198 -8.91 -5.04 -5.81
C SER A 198 -8.22 -5.20 -7.18
N SER A 199 -6.99 -4.72 -7.34
CA SER A 199 -6.19 -4.91 -8.57
C SER A 199 -5.51 -6.28 -8.70
N HIS A 200 -5.54 -7.13 -7.67
CA HIS A 200 -4.83 -8.41 -7.65
C HIS A 200 -5.76 -9.62 -7.78
N ASN A 201 -5.26 -10.70 -8.38
CA ASN A 201 -5.91 -12.02 -8.31
C ASN A 201 -5.31 -12.80 -7.15
N PHE A 202 -6.16 -13.53 -6.42
CA PHE A 202 -5.78 -14.21 -5.20
C PHE A 202 -6.02 -15.71 -5.31
N ASP A 203 -5.14 -16.50 -4.70
CA ASP A 203 -5.45 -17.89 -4.40
C ASP A 203 -6.56 -17.99 -3.33
N GLN A 204 -7.13 -19.18 -3.18
CA GLN A 204 -8.26 -19.41 -2.28
C GLN A 204 -7.92 -19.08 -0.81
N GLN A 205 -6.68 -19.34 -0.37
CA GLN A 205 -6.27 -19.09 1.01
C GLN A 205 -6.20 -17.58 1.29
N THR A 206 -5.61 -16.83 0.37
CA THR A 206 -5.48 -15.37 0.45
C THR A 206 -6.85 -14.70 0.31
N ALA A 207 -7.71 -15.21 -0.58
CA ALA A 207 -9.09 -14.76 -0.70
C ALA A 207 -9.87 -14.88 0.62
N GLU A 208 -9.70 -15.99 1.34
CA GLU A 208 -10.36 -16.18 2.63
C GLU A 208 -9.84 -15.20 3.70
N GLN A 209 -8.54 -14.94 3.72
CA GLN A 209 -7.97 -13.92 4.61
C GLN A 209 -8.53 -12.51 4.32
N ILE A 210 -8.71 -12.17 3.03
CA ILE A 210 -9.32 -10.90 2.64
C ILE A 210 -10.78 -10.84 3.08
N ARG A 211 -11.56 -11.92 2.90
CA ARG A 211 -12.96 -11.98 3.39
C ARG A 211 -13.05 -11.78 4.89
N LEU A 212 -12.17 -12.44 5.66
CA LEU A 212 -12.08 -12.23 7.12
C LEU A 212 -11.72 -10.79 7.47
N ARG A 213 -10.83 -10.15 6.70
CA ARG A 213 -10.48 -8.75 6.91
C ARG A 213 -11.65 -7.80 6.59
N ILE A 214 -12.38 -8.05 5.51
CA ILE A 214 -13.59 -7.31 5.14
C ILE A 214 -14.66 -7.45 6.23
N ALA A 215 -14.87 -8.67 6.75
CA ALA A 215 -15.82 -8.93 7.83
C ALA A 215 -15.45 -8.22 9.14
N ALA A 216 -14.14 -8.11 9.44
CA ALA A 216 -13.63 -7.37 10.59
C ALA A 216 -13.68 -5.84 10.41
N THR A 217 -14.01 -5.34 9.21
CA THR A 217 -14.09 -3.90 8.95
C THR A 217 -15.43 -3.37 9.42
N ALA A 218 -15.43 -2.62 10.52
CA ALA A 218 -16.61 -1.96 11.08
C ALA A 218 -16.89 -0.60 10.40
N ALA A 219 -17.00 -0.59 9.07
CA ALA A 219 -17.34 0.62 8.31
C ALA A 219 -18.85 0.85 8.32
N PRO A 220 -19.34 2.07 8.61
CA PRO A 220 -20.73 2.44 8.36
C PRO A 220 -21.05 2.28 6.86
N TYR A 221 -22.27 1.83 6.54
CA TYR A 221 -22.67 1.53 5.17
C TYR A 221 -22.58 2.73 4.21
N ASP A 222 -22.78 3.94 4.72
CA ASP A 222 -22.70 5.19 3.95
C ASP A 222 -21.28 5.77 3.91
N THR A 223 -20.28 4.94 3.59
CA THR A 223 -18.89 5.38 3.48
C THR A 223 -18.21 4.80 2.25
N ASP A 224 -17.24 5.53 1.69
CA ASP A 224 -16.40 5.04 0.58
C ASP A 224 -15.70 3.72 0.94
N LEU A 225 -15.30 3.56 2.21
CA LEU A 225 -14.72 2.31 2.72
C LEU A 225 -15.69 1.14 2.59
N ALA A 226 -16.98 1.34 2.89
CA ALA A 226 -17.98 0.29 2.80
C ALA A 226 -18.22 -0.12 1.33
N VAL A 227 -18.27 0.84 0.42
CA VAL A 227 -18.37 0.58 -1.03
C VAL A 227 -17.14 -0.18 -1.53
N GLU A 228 -15.93 0.27 -1.20
CA GLU A 228 -14.70 -0.38 -1.66
C GLU A 228 -14.48 -1.76 -1.04
N SER A 229 -14.89 -1.97 0.20
CA SER A 229 -14.90 -3.31 0.79
C SER A 229 -15.89 -4.25 0.08
N THR A 230 -16.99 -3.70 -0.44
CA THR A 230 -18.01 -4.45 -1.20
C THR A 230 -17.50 -4.76 -2.61
N ARG A 231 -16.82 -3.81 -3.26
CA ARG A 231 -16.11 -4.02 -4.54
C ARG A 231 -15.08 -5.13 -4.43
N LEU A 232 -14.25 -5.10 -3.38
CA LEU A 232 -13.26 -6.15 -3.14
C LEU A 232 -13.93 -7.51 -2.88
N LEU A 233 -15.03 -7.55 -2.11
CA LEU A 233 -15.79 -8.77 -1.85
C LEU A 233 -16.35 -9.39 -3.14
N ALA A 234 -16.82 -8.57 -4.08
CA ALA A 234 -17.39 -9.02 -5.34
C ALA A 234 -16.41 -9.86 -6.21
N LYS A 235 -15.10 -9.74 -5.95
CA LYS A 235 -14.08 -10.54 -6.64
C LYS A 235 -14.10 -12.03 -6.29
N PHE A 236 -14.72 -12.40 -5.17
CA PHE A 236 -14.63 -13.74 -4.61
C PHE A 236 -15.90 -14.58 -4.78
N GLU A 237 -16.74 -14.27 -5.77
CA GLU A 237 -18.05 -14.87 -6.07
C GLU A 237 -19.26 -14.18 -5.43
N PRO A 238 -20.46 -14.28 -6.07
CA PRO A 238 -21.71 -13.89 -5.46
C PRO A 238 -21.92 -14.62 -4.13
N SER A 239 -22.18 -13.86 -3.08
CA SER A 239 -22.52 -14.38 -1.76
C SER A 239 -23.71 -13.61 -1.22
N LYS A 240 -24.46 -14.23 -0.31
CA LYS A 240 -25.57 -13.55 0.37
C LYS A 240 -25.11 -12.26 1.08
N ILE A 241 -23.89 -12.25 1.62
CA ILE A 241 -23.30 -11.07 2.26
C ILE A 241 -23.05 -9.95 1.24
N LEU A 242 -22.59 -10.29 0.04
CA LEU A 242 -22.41 -9.31 -1.04
C LEU A 242 -23.74 -8.69 -1.45
N GLU A 243 -24.77 -9.53 -1.61
CA GLU A 243 -26.12 -9.10 -1.94
C GLU A 243 -26.70 -8.15 -0.88
N GLU A 244 -26.65 -8.54 0.40
CA GLU A 244 -27.13 -7.72 1.52
C GLU A 244 -26.43 -6.35 1.58
N ARG A 245 -25.11 -6.31 1.36
CA ARG A 245 -24.34 -5.06 1.34
C ARG A 245 -24.75 -4.15 0.18
N ILE A 246 -24.93 -4.72 -1.01
CA ILE A 246 -25.34 -3.95 -2.19
C ILE A 246 -26.75 -3.40 -2.02
N GLU A 247 -27.68 -4.20 -1.51
CA GLU A 247 -29.03 -3.74 -1.20
C GLU A 247 -28.99 -2.56 -0.23
N GLN A 248 -28.20 -2.67 0.85
CA GLN A 248 -28.05 -1.59 1.83
C GLN A 248 -27.48 -0.30 1.20
N HIS A 249 -26.47 -0.41 0.33
CA HIS A 249 -25.89 0.76 -0.35
C HIS A 249 -26.86 1.41 -1.34
N LEU A 250 -27.69 0.62 -2.04
CA LEU A 250 -28.73 1.13 -2.95
C LEU A 250 -29.89 1.81 -2.20
N LEU A 251 -30.04 1.52 -0.91
CA LEU A 251 -31.00 2.17 -0.01
C LEU A 251 -30.39 3.34 0.77
N SER A 252 -29.13 3.69 0.51
CA SER A 252 -28.43 4.81 1.14
C SER A 252 -29.13 6.14 0.84
N ASN A 253 -29.10 7.06 1.81
CA ASN A 253 -29.50 8.45 1.57
C ASN A 253 -28.39 9.27 0.88
N ASP A 254 -27.19 8.71 0.79
CA ASP A 254 -26.06 9.35 0.10
C ASP A 254 -26.07 8.96 -1.39
N GLU A 255 -26.41 9.92 -2.24
CA GLU A 255 -26.44 9.75 -3.70
C GLU A 255 -25.08 9.37 -4.29
N SER A 256 -23.97 9.79 -3.67
CA SER A 256 -22.62 9.39 -4.07
C SER A 256 -22.43 7.88 -3.87
N ILE A 257 -22.81 7.36 -2.71
CA ILE A 257 -22.70 5.93 -2.37
C ILE A 257 -23.58 5.09 -3.28
N MET A 258 -24.83 5.51 -3.53
CA MET A 258 -25.69 4.83 -4.48
C MET A 258 -25.09 4.82 -5.89
N LEU A 259 -24.60 5.96 -6.38
CA LEU A 259 -24.01 6.04 -7.72
C LEU A 259 -22.75 5.17 -7.85
N GLN A 260 -21.88 5.17 -6.83
CA GLN A 260 -20.72 4.28 -6.80
C GLN A 260 -21.12 2.80 -6.81
N THR A 261 -22.20 2.44 -6.10
CA THR A 261 -22.75 1.08 -6.05
C THR A 261 -23.37 0.66 -7.38
N LEU A 262 -24.08 1.57 -8.05
CA LEU A 262 -24.58 1.32 -9.41
C LEU A 262 -23.43 1.11 -10.40
N ASN A 263 -22.37 1.92 -10.32
CA ASN A 263 -21.17 1.69 -11.15
C ASN A 263 -20.53 0.32 -10.87
N LEU A 264 -20.45 -0.10 -9.60
CA LEU A 264 -20.01 -1.45 -9.24
C LEU A 264 -20.90 -2.52 -9.90
N LEU A 265 -22.22 -2.38 -9.84
CA LEU A 265 -23.18 -3.31 -10.46
C LEU A 265 -23.06 -3.38 -11.99
N TYR A 266 -22.73 -2.26 -12.64
CA TYR A 266 -22.42 -2.23 -14.07
C TYR A 266 -21.18 -3.07 -14.40
N GLU A 267 -20.15 -3.02 -13.55
CA GLU A 267 -18.90 -3.78 -13.72
C GLU A 267 -19.06 -5.28 -13.47
N ILE A 268 -19.74 -5.67 -12.38
CA ILE A 268 -19.83 -7.08 -11.95
C ILE A 268 -21.02 -7.83 -12.55
N GLY A 269 -21.98 -7.12 -13.13
CA GLY A 269 -23.18 -7.71 -13.70
C GLY A 269 -24.24 -8.06 -12.66
N PRO A 270 -25.28 -8.82 -13.06
CA PRO A 270 -26.40 -9.12 -12.19
C PRO A 270 -26.04 -10.15 -11.11
N ILE A 271 -26.47 -9.87 -9.88
CA ILE A 271 -26.14 -10.70 -8.70
C ILE A 271 -27.31 -11.60 -8.31
N SER A 272 -28.52 -11.02 -8.23
CA SER A 272 -29.75 -11.71 -7.88
C SER A 272 -30.95 -11.07 -8.57
N SER A 273 -32.11 -11.74 -8.54
CA SER A 273 -33.34 -11.19 -9.11
C SER A 273 -33.87 -10.03 -8.27
N GLU A 274 -33.61 -10.08 -6.97
CA GLU A 274 -33.95 -9.08 -5.96
C GLU A 274 -33.22 -7.76 -6.26
N ILE A 275 -31.91 -7.80 -6.48
CA ILE A 275 -31.14 -6.61 -6.89
C ILE A 275 -31.60 -6.09 -8.25
N LYS A 276 -31.96 -6.97 -9.20
CA LYS A 276 -32.54 -6.53 -10.49
C LYS A 276 -33.83 -5.72 -10.30
N LEU A 277 -34.69 -6.13 -9.37
CA LEU A 277 -35.92 -5.40 -9.05
C LEU A 277 -35.61 -4.03 -8.43
N VAL A 278 -34.70 -3.96 -7.46
CA VAL A 278 -34.30 -2.69 -6.84
C VAL A 278 -33.77 -1.70 -7.88
N VAL A 279 -32.90 -2.14 -8.80
CA VAL A 279 -32.39 -1.29 -9.88
C VAL A 279 -33.51 -0.83 -10.82
N THR A 280 -34.47 -1.70 -11.13
CA THR A 280 -35.64 -1.36 -11.97
C THR A 280 -36.54 -0.32 -11.31
N ASP A 281 -36.74 -0.42 -10.00
CA ASP A 281 -37.50 0.56 -9.23
C ASP A 281 -36.82 1.93 -9.23
N ILE A 282 -35.48 1.96 -9.10
CA ILE A 282 -34.69 3.21 -9.19
C ILE A 282 -34.90 3.91 -10.53
N VAL A 283 -34.96 3.18 -11.66
CA VAL A 283 -35.16 3.78 -13.00
C VAL A 283 -36.47 4.56 -13.08
N SER A 284 -37.52 4.06 -12.43
CA SER A 284 -38.89 4.58 -12.58
C SER A 284 -39.26 5.59 -11.50
N ASP A 285 -38.52 5.64 -10.39
CA ASP A 285 -38.84 6.48 -9.24
C ASP A 285 -38.25 7.90 -9.39
N PRO A 286 -39.10 8.94 -9.57
CA PRO A 286 -38.64 10.31 -9.82
C PRO A 286 -37.95 10.95 -8.61
N LYS A 287 -37.97 10.31 -7.42
CA LYS A 287 -37.31 10.84 -6.22
C LYS A 287 -35.78 10.83 -6.32
N TYR A 288 -35.20 9.95 -7.13
CA TYR A 288 -33.75 9.82 -7.30
C TYR A 288 -33.21 10.85 -8.31
N ASP A 289 -31.97 11.31 -8.16
CA ASP A 289 -31.34 12.19 -9.15
C ASP A 289 -31.32 11.61 -10.59
N VAL A 290 -31.31 12.51 -11.58
CA VAL A 290 -31.28 12.15 -13.01
C VAL A 290 -30.11 11.24 -13.34
N GLN A 291 -28.92 11.51 -12.82
CA GLN A 291 -27.71 10.73 -13.06
C GLN A 291 -27.87 9.31 -12.53
N ILE A 292 -28.39 9.14 -11.30
CA ILE A 292 -28.66 7.84 -10.69
C ILE A 292 -29.63 7.03 -11.55
N ARG A 293 -30.75 7.64 -11.97
CA ARG A 293 -31.74 6.95 -12.81
C ARG A 293 -31.21 6.55 -14.17
N GLU A 294 -30.41 7.40 -14.82
CA GLU A 294 -29.82 7.06 -16.12
C GLU A 294 -28.72 5.98 -16.00
N THR A 295 -27.94 5.98 -14.91
CA THR A 295 -26.99 4.88 -14.62
C THR A 295 -27.74 3.57 -14.38
N ALA A 296 -28.78 3.57 -13.54
CA ALA A 296 -29.63 2.41 -13.30
C ALA A 296 -30.26 1.88 -14.60
N LYS A 297 -30.71 2.77 -15.49
CA LYS A 297 -31.29 2.42 -16.78
C LYS A 297 -30.26 1.83 -17.74
N ALA A 298 -29.02 2.30 -17.70
CA ALA A 298 -27.92 1.70 -18.46
C ALA A 298 -27.65 0.26 -17.99
N ILE A 299 -27.63 0.04 -16.67
CA ILE A 299 -27.47 -1.28 -16.05
C ILE A 299 -28.62 -2.22 -16.46
N SER A 300 -29.88 -1.80 -16.32
CA SER A 300 -31.04 -2.62 -16.71
C SER A 300 -31.04 -3.03 -18.19
N LYS A 301 -30.44 -2.23 -19.08
CA LYS A 301 -30.31 -2.58 -20.51
C LYS A 301 -29.22 -3.61 -20.79
N GLN A 302 -28.20 -3.69 -19.93
CA GLN A 302 -27.10 -4.63 -20.05
C GLN A 302 -27.46 -6.04 -19.52
N TRP A 303 -28.38 -6.10 -18.56
CA TRP A 303 -28.75 -7.29 -17.77
C TRP A 303 -29.83 -8.20 -18.36
#